data_AF-A0A9P8VWA5-F1
#
_entry.id   AF-A0A9P8VWA5-F1
#
_cell.length_a   1.000
_cell.length_b   1.000
_cell.length_c   1.000
_cell.angle_alpha   90.00
_cell.angle_beta   90.00
_cell.angle_gamma   90.00
#
_symmetry.space_group_name_H-M   'P 1'
#
loop_
_entity.id
_entity.type
_entity.pdbx_description
1 polymer ?
#
loop_
_entity_poly.entity_id
_entity_poly.type
_entity_poly.pdbx_seq_one_letter_code
_entity_poly.pdbx_strand_id
1 'polypeptide(L)'
;IRAWALHELLEDRTVMWADAALLARREPANIGGDNGTVPDVLMHIYTMPFDAHQKALGYDIPKHVFSLTPNIPRSRSRGKTWLKSADPKEHPAIDFRCFSDPDGYDEATIVWSFKAARNIVSQQPLKKWIKREVAPGPAVQTDQELPEYGRKTGNTVYHPCGTAKMENIHHDRMAVVDPELKVKGIKKLRIADASVFPLIPTVNLTLTVLAVGERAAEFIIAESHKPVANL
;
A
#
# COMPACT_ATOMS: atom_id res chain seq x y z
N ILE A 1 -2.83 11.04 -5.96
CA ILE A 1 -3.46 11.68 -4.78
C ILE A 1 -4.53 12.66 -5.27
N ARG A 2 -5.68 12.81 -4.59
CA ARG A 2 -6.65 13.87 -4.90
C ARG A 2 -6.76 14.86 -3.74
N ALA A 3 -6.85 16.15 -4.07
CA ALA A 3 -6.88 17.24 -3.09
C ALA A 3 -7.97 18.25 -3.43
N TRP A 4 -8.66 18.74 -2.40
CA TRP A 4 -9.72 19.74 -2.47
C TRP A 4 -9.40 20.91 -1.54
N ALA A 5 -9.67 22.11 -2.02
CA ALA A 5 -9.67 23.31 -1.20
C ALA A 5 -10.94 23.33 -0.35
N LEU A 6 -10.80 23.71 0.92
CA LEU A 6 -11.94 23.89 1.82
C LEU A 6 -12.36 25.36 1.91
N HIS A 7 -13.63 25.59 2.28
CA HIS A 7 -14.14 26.93 2.58
C HIS A 7 -13.53 27.52 3.85
N GLU A 8 -13.29 26.66 4.84
CA GLU A 8 -12.86 27.03 6.19
C GLU A 8 -11.79 26.04 6.68
N LEU A 9 -11.12 26.39 7.78
CA LEU A 9 -10.12 25.54 8.43
C LEU A 9 -10.81 24.38 9.17
N LEU A 10 -10.34 23.15 8.98
CA LEU A 10 -10.69 22.04 9.86
C LEU A 10 -9.83 22.12 11.12
N GLU A 11 -10.46 21.97 12.28
CA GLU A 11 -9.74 21.94 13.54
C GLU A 11 -8.71 20.80 13.57
N ASP A 12 -7.48 21.12 13.96
CA ASP A 12 -6.37 20.16 14.02
C ASP A 12 -6.47 19.32 15.31
N ARG A 13 -7.44 18.40 15.35
CA ARG A 13 -7.69 17.51 16.49
C ARG A 13 -7.39 16.05 16.21
N THR A 14 -6.68 15.74 15.13
CA THR A 14 -6.57 14.35 14.64
C THR A 14 -5.15 13.80 14.70
N VAL A 15 -5.07 12.49 14.88
CA VAL A 15 -3.80 11.78 15.03
C VAL A 15 -3.21 11.59 13.63
N MET A 16 -2.02 12.14 13.40
CA MET A 16 -1.33 12.16 12.10
C MET A 16 -2.06 12.90 10.96
N TRP A 17 -2.96 13.85 11.28
CA TRP A 17 -3.77 14.57 10.27
C TRP A 17 -4.58 13.64 9.36
N ALA A 18 -4.84 12.42 9.84
CA ALA A 18 -5.56 11.35 9.18
C ALA A 18 -6.79 10.99 9.99
N ASP A 19 -7.97 11.22 9.43
CA ASP A 19 -9.20 11.20 10.23
C ASP A 19 -9.97 9.88 10.07
N ALA A 20 -9.79 9.24 8.91
CA ALA A 20 -10.50 8.03 8.55
C ALA A 20 -9.80 7.27 7.42
N ALA A 21 -10.20 6.02 7.26
CA ALA A 21 -9.91 5.20 6.10
C ALA A 21 -11.22 4.72 5.48
N LEU A 22 -11.29 4.72 4.15
CA LEU A 22 -12.41 4.18 3.40
C LEU A 22 -11.95 2.92 2.67
N LEU A 23 -12.67 1.83 2.88
CA LEU A 23 -12.48 0.58 2.16
C LEU A 23 -13.59 0.44 1.13
N ALA A 24 -13.22 0.10 -0.11
CA ALA A 24 -14.19 -0.07 -1.16
C ALA A 24 -13.85 -1.26 -2.07
N ARG A 25 -14.91 -1.82 -2.65
CA ARG A 25 -14.82 -2.94 -3.59
C ARG A 25 -15.19 -2.45 -4.99
N ARG A 26 -14.34 -2.77 -5.97
CA ARG A 26 -14.54 -2.49 -7.39
C ARG A 26 -15.24 -3.65 -8.08
N GLU A 27 -14.82 -4.88 -7.77
CA GLU A 27 -15.29 -6.08 -8.50
C GLU A 27 -15.92 -7.11 -7.55
N PRO A 28 -17.01 -7.78 -7.98
CA PRO A 28 -17.61 -8.88 -7.22
C PRO A 28 -16.66 -10.05 -6.98
N ALA A 29 -15.66 -10.26 -7.83
CA ALA A 29 -14.61 -11.24 -7.66
C ALA A 29 -13.24 -10.56 -7.73
N ASN A 30 -12.41 -10.74 -6.71
CA ASN A 30 -11.07 -10.19 -6.66
C ASN A 30 -10.10 -11.20 -6.02
N ILE A 31 -8.95 -10.75 -5.52
CA ILE A 31 -7.96 -11.65 -4.91
C ILE A 31 -8.48 -12.40 -3.66
N GLY A 32 -9.56 -11.90 -3.04
CA GLY A 32 -10.26 -12.57 -1.94
C GLY A 32 -11.33 -13.56 -2.39
N GLY A 33 -11.47 -13.80 -3.69
CA GLY A 33 -12.57 -14.56 -4.28
C GLY A 33 -13.82 -13.70 -4.49
N ASP A 34 -14.98 -14.37 -4.54
CA ASP A 34 -16.28 -13.78 -4.84
C ASP A 34 -17.12 -13.41 -3.60
N ASN A 35 -16.71 -13.89 -2.42
CA ASN A 35 -17.47 -13.84 -1.17
C ASN A 35 -17.70 -12.45 -0.53
N GLY A 36 -17.20 -11.35 -1.11
CA GLY A 36 -17.47 -10.00 -0.58
C GLY A 36 -16.54 -9.50 0.51
N THR A 37 -15.58 -10.29 0.98
CA THR A 37 -14.87 -9.98 2.23
C THR A 37 -13.62 -9.12 2.07
N VAL A 38 -13.08 -9.00 0.85
CA VAL A 38 -11.81 -8.30 0.59
C VAL A 38 -12.06 -7.06 -0.27
N PRO A 39 -11.67 -5.85 0.18
CA PRO A 39 -11.75 -4.64 -0.61
C PRO A 39 -10.59 -4.53 -1.61
N ASP A 40 -10.85 -3.86 -2.73
CA ASP A 40 -9.88 -3.58 -3.80
C ASP A 40 -9.14 -2.26 -3.56
N VAL A 41 -9.75 -1.35 -2.80
CA VAL A 41 -9.28 0.00 -2.58
C VAL A 41 -9.29 0.32 -1.09
N LEU A 42 -8.20 0.92 -0.63
CA LEU A 42 -8.11 1.64 0.63
C LEU A 42 -7.85 3.11 0.29
N MET A 43 -8.63 4.03 0.85
CA MET A 43 -8.39 5.46 0.74
C MET A 43 -8.15 6.03 2.13
N HIS A 44 -6.99 6.62 2.37
CA HIS A 44 -6.79 7.41 3.57
C HIS A 44 -7.37 8.82 3.34
N ILE A 45 -7.99 9.35 4.39
CA ILE A 45 -8.59 10.68 4.42
C ILE A 45 -7.69 11.57 5.26
N TYR A 46 -7.14 12.61 4.65
CA TYR A 46 -6.22 13.52 5.29
C TYR A 46 -6.69 14.97 5.24
N THR A 47 -6.33 15.75 6.26
CA THR A 47 -6.45 17.21 6.29
C THR A 47 -5.16 17.92 5.84
N MET A 48 -4.21 17.15 5.29
CA MET A 48 -2.96 17.62 4.71
C MET A 48 -2.80 17.22 3.23
N PRO A 49 -2.01 17.95 2.43
CA PRO A 49 -2.13 17.89 0.97
C PRO A 49 -1.28 16.82 0.26
N PHE A 50 -0.37 16.12 0.95
CA PHE A 50 0.63 15.18 0.36
C PHE A 50 1.07 15.62 -1.05
N ASP A 51 1.72 16.77 -1.13
CA ASP A 51 1.72 17.59 -2.34
C ASP A 51 3.04 17.68 -3.10
N ALA A 52 4.06 16.90 -2.72
CA ALA A 52 5.37 16.99 -3.34
C ALA A 52 5.31 16.84 -4.88
N HIS A 53 4.58 15.84 -5.37
CA HIS A 53 4.42 15.61 -6.82
C HIS A 53 3.50 16.65 -7.46
N GLN A 54 2.45 17.07 -6.78
CA GLN A 54 1.49 18.05 -7.29
C GLN A 54 2.15 19.44 -7.41
N LYS A 55 2.94 19.86 -6.43
CA LYS A 55 3.77 21.08 -6.50
C LYS A 55 4.75 21.02 -7.67
N ALA A 56 5.40 19.88 -7.89
CA ALA A 56 6.30 19.70 -9.03
C ALA A 56 5.58 19.82 -10.39
N LEU A 57 4.28 19.54 -10.45
CA LEU A 57 3.43 19.75 -11.62
C LEU A 57 2.78 21.14 -11.68
N GLY A 58 3.10 22.05 -10.75
CA GLY A 58 2.60 23.43 -10.75
C GLY A 58 1.22 23.62 -10.13
N TYR A 59 0.69 22.65 -9.39
CA TYR A 59 -0.58 22.85 -8.68
C TYR A 59 -0.41 23.85 -7.52
N ASP A 60 -1.31 24.83 -7.46
CA ASP A 60 -1.44 25.75 -6.32
C ASP A 60 -2.23 25.07 -5.20
N ILE A 61 -1.50 24.60 -4.19
CA ILE A 61 -2.05 23.83 -3.07
C ILE A 61 -2.53 24.81 -1.99
N PRO A 62 -3.84 24.83 -1.70
CA PRO A 62 -4.40 25.77 -0.74
C PRO A 62 -3.94 25.45 0.68
N LYS A 63 -3.93 26.49 1.53
CA LYS A 63 -3.68 26.34 2.97
C LYS A 63 -4.67 25.40 3.66
N HIS A 64 -5.94 25.41 3.20
CA HIS A 64 -7.00 24.55 3.73
C HIS A 64 -7.30 23.44 2.75
N VAL A 65 -6.91 22.22 3.10
CA VAL A 65 -6.98 21.09 2.19
C VAL A 65 -7.66 19.89 2.83
N PHE A 66 -8.43 19.20 2.02
CA PHE A 66 -8.91 17.86 2.27
C PHE A 66 -8.37 16.95 1.17
N SER A 67 -7.81 15.81 1.53
CA SER A 67 -7.18 14.89 0.59
C SER A 67 -7.74 13.48 0.74
N LEU A 68 -7.93 12.83 -0.40
CA LEU A 68 -8.17 11.40 -0.47
C LEU A 68 -7.01 10.75 -1.23
N THR A 69 -6.37 9.77 -0.60
CA THR A 69 -5.24 9.04 -1.18
C THR A 69 -5.64 7.59 -1.44
N PRO A 70 -6.32 7.31 -2.56
CA PRO A 70 -6.62 5.95 -2.92
C PRO A 70 -5.32 5.19 -3.20
N ASN A 71 -5.24 3.99 -2.64
CA ASN A 71 -4.19 3.01 -2.90
C ASN A 71 -4.83 1.64 -3.17
N ILE A 72 -4.03 0.78 -3.79
CA ILE A 72 -4.42 -0.57 -4.22
C ILE A 72 -3.73 -1.53 -3.27
N PRO A 73 -4.35 -1.86 -2.12
CA PRO A 73 -3.67 -2.60 -1.06
C PRO A 73 -3.26 -4.01 -1.52
N ARG A 74 -3.97 -4.60 -2.49
CA ARG A 74 -3.65 -5.92 -3.07
C ARG A 74 -3.26 -5.80 -4.55
N SER A 75 -2.33 -4.88 -4.84
CA SER A 75 -1.80 -4.70 -6.21
C SER A 75 -1.37 -6.03 -6.83
N ARG A 76 -1.65 -6.21 -8.13
CA ARG A 76 -1.23 -7.38 -8.92
C ARG A 76 0.16 -7.18 -9.54
N SER A 77 0.62 -5.94 -9.65
CA SER A 77 1.99 -5.62 -10.05
C SER A 77 3.01 -6.25 -9.10
N ARG A 78 4.14 -6.70 -9.63
CA ARG A 78 5.25 -7.28 -8.85
C ARG A 78 6.57 -6.62 -9.23
N GLY A 79 7.14 -5.92 -8.25
CA GLY A 79 8.46 -5.32 -8.35
C GLY A 79 9.59 -6.28 -8.00
N LYS A 80 10.80 -5.73 -7.90
CA LYS A 80 12.01 -6.42 -7.45
C LYS A 80 12.96 -5.44 -6.76
N THR A 81 13.78 -5.99 -5.87
CA THR A 81 14.94 -5.31 -5.28
C THR A 81 16.18 -6.16 -5.53
N TRP A 82 17.32 -5.55 -5.82
CA TRP A 82 18.56 -6.28 -6.09
C TRP A 82 19.80 -5.45 -5.73
N LEU A 83 20.90 -6.15 -5.50
CA LEU A 83 22.20 -5.53 -5.25
C LEU A 83 22.74 -4.92 -6.55
N LYS A 84 23.28 -3.70 -6.47
CA LYS A 84 23.98 -3.05 -7.58
C LYS A 84 25.45 -3.44 -7.65
N SER A 85 26.05 -3.77 -6.51
CA SER A 85 27.42 -4.24 -6.39
C SER A 85 27.59 -5.16 -5.18
N ALA A 86 28.83 -5.57 -4.92
CA ALA A 86 29.19 -6.34 -3.72
C ALA A 86 29.44 -5.45 -2.48
N ASP A 87 29.43 -4.11 -2.60
CA ASP A 87 29.61 -3.20 -1.47
C ASP A 87 28.31 -3.11 -0.64
N PRO A 88 28.27 -3.57 0.62
CA PRO A 88 27.07 -3.51 1.45
C PRO A 88 26.64 -2.08 1.81
N LYS A 89 27.50 -1.07 1.60
CA LYS A 89 27.15 0.35 1.81
C LYS A 89 26.39 0.96 0.64
N GLU A 90 26.43 0.32 -0.53
CA GLU A 90 25.68 0.81 -1.68
C GLU A 90 24.19 0.47 -1.52
N HIS A 91 23.33 1.48 -1.60
CA HIS A 91 21.88 1.26 -1.57
C HIS A 91 21.43 0.28 -2.66
N PRO A 92 20.50 -0.64 -2.38
CA PRO A 92 19.99 -1.56 -3.40
C PRO A 92 19.23 -0.80 -4.49
N ALA A 93 19.15 -1.38 -5.68
CA ALA A 93 18.21 -0.93 -6.69
C ALA A 93 16.80 -1.45 -6.33
N ILE A 94 15.80 -0.59 -6.48
CA ILE A 94 14.40 -0.91 -6.23
C ILE A 94 13.60 -0.51 -7.47
N ASP A 95 12.81 -1.46 -7.98
CA ASP A 95 11.86 -1.22 -9.05
C ASP A 95 10.52 -1.81 -8.64
N PHE A 96 9.56 -0.96 -8.32
CA PHE A 96 8.21 -1.39 -7.92
C PHE A 96 7.41 -1.96 -9.08
N ARG A 97 7.74 -1.60 -10.33
CA ARG A 97 6.97 -1.92 -11.53
C ARG A 97 5.47 -1.63 -11.36
N CYS A 98 5.12 -0.48 -10.79
CA CYS A 98 3.72 -0.09 -10.60
C CYS A 98 2.95 -0.09 -11.93
N PHE A 99 1.71 -0.59 -11.91
CA PHE A 99 0.83 -0.68 -13.09
C PHE A 99 1.42 -1.53 -14.24
N SER A 100 2.13 -2.60 -13.89
CA SER A 100 2.74 -3.53 -14.86
C SER A 100 2.09 -4.91 -14.87
N ASP A 101 1.00 -5.09 -14.12
CA ASP A 101 0.20 -6.29 -14.11
C ASP A 101 -0.43 -6.54 -15.50
N PRO A 102 -0.36 -7.79 -16.00
CA PRO A 102 -0.70 -8.10 -17.39
C PRO A 102 -2.18 -7.92 -17.71
N ASP A 103 -3.05 -7.94 -16.71
CA ASP A 103 -4.50 -7.78 -16.81
C ASP A 103 -4.98 -6.34 -16.58
N GLY A 104 -4.07 -5.39 -16.28
CA GLY A 104 -4.41 -3.98 -16.08
C GLY A 104 -5.33 -3.71 -14.88
N TYR A 105 -5.44 -4.65 -13.96
CA TYR A 105 -6.22 -4.53 -12.74
C TYR A 105 -5.80 -3.33 -11.89
N ASP A 106 -4.50 -3.07 -11.72
CA ASP A 106 -4.05 -1.97 -10.86
C ASP A 106 -4.46 -0.61 -11.44
N GLU A 107 -4.28 -0.42 -12.75
CA GLU A 107 -4.69 0.80 -13.43
C GLU A 107 -6.20 1.00 -13.37
N ALA A 108 -6.98 -0.02 -13.71
CA ALA A 108 -8.44 0.07 -13.63
C ALA A 108 -8.91 0.38 -12.20
N THR A 109 -8.18 -0.11 -11.17
CA THR A 109 -8.53 0.13 -9.76
C THR A 109 -8.27 1.58 -9.40
N ILE A 110 -7.12 2.15 -9.79
CA ILE A 110 -6.83 3.54 -9.46
C ILE A 110 -7.78 4.51 -10.19
N VAL A 111 -8.11 4.24 -11.45
CA VAL A 111 -9.09 5.05 -12.21
C VAL A 111 -10.45 5.02 -11.54
N TRP A 112 -10.95 3.83 -11.23
CA TRP A 112 -12.21 3.66 -10.51
C TRP A 112 -12.20 4.40 -9.17
N SER A 113 -11.10 4.25 -8.41
CA SER A 113 -10.94 4.89 -7.10
C SER A 113 -10.96 6.41 -7.18
N PHE A 114 -10.37 6.99 -8.25
CA PHE A 114 -10.43 8.42 -8.49
C PHE A 114 -11.86 8.88 -8.75
N LYS A 115 -12.60 8.20 -9.62
CA LYS A 115 -14.01 8.53 -9.88
C LYS A 115 -14.86 8.39 -8.61
N ALA A 116 -14.67 7.32 -7.84
CA ALA A 116 -15.33 7.08 -6.57
C ALA A 116 -15.05 8.19 -5.56
N ALA A 117 -13.79 8.62 -5.41
CA ALA A 117 -13.41 9.72 -4.53
C ALA A 117 -14.13 11.03 -4.91
N ARG A 118 -14.21 11.37 -6.20
CA ARG A 118 -14.94 12.56 -6.66
C ARG A 118 -16.45 12.44 -6.36
N ASN A 119 -17.03 11.26 -6.54
CA ASN A 119 -18.42 11.00 -6.18
C ASN A 119 -18.66 11.20 -4.68
N ILE A 120 -17.85 10.58 -3.81
CA ILE A 120 -17.95 10.68 -2.35
C ILE A 120 -17.89 12.14 -1.89
N VAL A 121 -16.90 12.89 -2.39
CA VAL A 121 -16.71 14.31 -2.03
C VAL A 121 -17.87 15.19 -2.49
N SER A 122 -18.57 14.81 -3.56
CA SER A 122 -19.75 15.52 -4.06
C SER A 122 -21.04 15.27 -3.24
N GLN A 123 -21.03 14.33 -2.28
CA GLN A 123 -22.19 14.03 -1.44
C GLN A 123 -22.24 14.90 -0.18
N GLN A 124 -23.44 15.13 0.34
CA GLN A 124 -23.60 15.73 1.68
C GLN A 124 -23.27 14.69 2.77
N PRO A 125 -22.73 15.10 3.93
CA PRO A 125 -22.44 16.47 4.34
C PRO A 125 -21.05 16.96 3.92
N LEU A 126 -20.27 16.21 3.13
CA LEU A 126 -18.89 16.59 2.77
C LEU A 126 -18.88 17.76 1.79
N LYS A 127 -19.77 17.75 0.79
CA LYS A 127 -19.87 18.78 -0.27
C LYS A 127 -19.88 20.21 0.27
N LYS A 128 -20.58 20.48 1.39
CA LYS A 128 -20.68 21.84 1.96
C LYS A 128 -19.34 22.44 2.40
N TRP A 129 -18.33 21.60 2.64
CA TRP A 129 -16.99 22.04 3.06
C TRP A 129 -16.08 22.34 1.87
N ILE A 130 -16.41 21.81 0.68
CA ILE A 130 -15.53 21.78 -0.49
C ILE A 130 -15.70 23.05 -1.32
N LYS A 131 -14.65 23.87 -1.37
CA LYS A 131 -14.60 25.07 -2.21
C LYS A 131 -14.34 24.73 -3.67
N ARG A 132 -13.35 23.88 -3.95
CA ARG A 132 -13.01 23.40 -5.30
C ARG A 132 -12.10 22.18 -5.25
N GLU A 133 -12.08 21.41 -6.33
CA GLU A 133 -11.02 20.44 -6.56
C GLU A 133 -9.72 21.14 -6.99
N VAL A 134 -8.60 20.74 -6.41
CA VAL A 134 -7.26 21.29 -6.69
C VAL A 134 -6.51 20.37 -7.63
N ALA A 135 -6.34 19.11 -7.25
CA ALA A 135 -5.59 18.11 -8.02
C ALA A 135 -6.38 16.79 -8.05
N PRO A 136 -6.54 16.13 -9.22
CA PRO A 136 -6.02 16.50 -10.54
C PRO A 136 -6.67 17.74 -11.18
N GLY A 137 -7.72 18.28 -10.54
CA GLY A 137 -8.50 19.39 -11.05
C GLY A 137 -9.71 18.92 -11.86
N PRO A 138 -10.67 19.83 -12.13
CA PRO A 138 -11.93 19.48 -12.78
C PRO A 138 -11.80 19.14 -14.27
N ALA A 139 -10.68 19.48 -14.93
CA ALA A 139 -10.47 19.16 -16.35
C ALA A 139 -10.14 17.69 -16.59
N VAL A 140 -9.52 17.02 -15.61
CA VAL A 140 -9.12 15.60 -15.71
C VAL A 140 -10.30 14.71 -15.35
N GLN A 141 -10.86 14.01 -16.33
CA GLN A 141 -12.12 13.27 -16.23
C GLN A 141 -12.07 11.89 -16.87
N THR A 142 -11.35 11.75 -17.98
CA THR A 142 -11.48 10.56 -18.83
C THR A 142 -10.67 9.37 -18.30
N ASP A 143 -11.00 8.18 -18.82
CA ASP A 143 -10.27 6.95 -18.52
C ASP A 143 -8.87 6.92 -19.13
N GLN A 144 -8.51 7.87 -19.99
CA GLN A 144 -7.13 8.06 -20.46
C GLN A 144 -6.36 9.09 -19.62
N GLU A 145 -7.01 10.17 -19.18
CA GLU A 145 -6.34 11.24 -18.43
C GLU A 145 -6.03 10.85 -16.98
N LEU A 146 -6.94 10.10 -16.34
CA LEU A 146 -6.80 9.69 -14.94
C LEU A 146 -5.58 8.78 -14.71
N PRO A 147 -5.31 7.75 -15.54
CA PRO A 147 -4.09 6.96 -15.43
C PRO A 147 -2.81 7.77 -15.64
N GLU A 148 -2.79 8.71 -16.58
CA GLU A 148 -1.62 9.57 -16.83
C GLU A 148 -1.31 10.44 -15.61
N TYR A 149 -2.34 11.05 -15.02
CA TYR A 149 -2.19 11.78 -13.77
C TYR A 149 -1.69 10.87 -12.63
N GLY A 150 -2.25 9.65 -12.53
CA GLY A 150 -1.84 8.64 -11.55
C GLY A 150 -0.37 8.26 -11.67
N ARG A 151 0.17 8.15 -12.89
CA ARG A 151 1.60 7.88 -13.12
C ARG A 151 2.50 9.05 -12.75
N LYS A 152 2.08 10.29 -13.05
CA LYS A 152 2.87 11.50 -12.76
C LYS A 152 2.89 11.86 -11.27
N THR A 153 1.83 11.50 -10.53
CA THR A 153 1.63 11.89 -9.13
C THR A 153 1.55 10.72 -8.16
N GLY A 154 1.76 9.50 -8.66
CA GLY A 154 1.76 8.29 -7.87
C GLY A 154 2.78 8.40 -6.74
N ASN A 155 2.35 8.03 -5.54
CA ASN A 155 3.23 7.95 -4.38
C ASN A 155 2.93 6.62 -3.67
N THR A 156 3.83 6.21 -2.79
CA THR A 156 3.66 5.03 -1.96
C THR A 156 3.02 5.39 -0.62
N VAL A 157 2.25 4.46 -0.06
CA VAL A 157 1.85 4.46 1.35
C VAL A 157 2.94 3.85 2.25
N TYR A 158 4.16 3.68 1.71
CA TYR A 158 5.36 3.20 2.40
C TYR A 158 5.24 1.76 2.92
N HIS A 159 4.64 0.89 2.10
CA HIS A 159 4.40 -0.53 2.43
C HIS A 159 5.15 -1.53 1.52
N PRO A 160 6.48 -1.41 1.29
CA PRO A 160 7.22 -2.45 0.59
C PRO A 160 7.23 -3.75 1.43
N CYS A 161 6.95 -4.89 0.81
CA CYS A 161 6.88 -6.19 1.48
C CYS A 161 7.07 -7.36 0.49
N GLY A 162 7.15 -8.58 0.99
CA GLY A 162 7.10 -9.81 0.18
C GLY A 162 8.38 -10.18 -0.58
N THR A 163 9.50 -9.51 -0.33
CA THR A 163 10.79 -9.78 -1.00
C THR A 163 11.49 -11.06 -0.54
N ALA A 164 11.10 -11.62 0.61
CA ALA A 164 11.59 -12.88 1.17
C ALA A 164 10.41 -13.79 1.57
N LYS A 165 9.49 -14.00 0.63
CA LYS A 165 8.21 -14.70 0.80
C LYS A 165 8.30 -15.97 1.67
N MET A 166 7.45 -16.02 2.68
CA MET A 166 7.12 -17.22 3.44
C MET A 166 6.16 -18.10 2.65
N GLU A 167 6.55 -19.36 2.42
CA GLU A 167 5.65 -20.40 1.89
C GLU A 167 6.22 -21.80 2.16
N ASN A 168 5.50 -22.85 1.76
CA ASN A 168 6.05 -24.19 1.72
C ASN A 168 7.26 -24.27 0.76
N ILE A 169 8.46 -24.23 1.32
CA ILE A 169 9.75 -24.23 0.61
C ILE A 169 10.01 -25.48 -0.25
N HIS A 170 9.27 -26.56 -0.04
CA HIS A 170 9.37 -27.79 -0.83
C HIS A 170 8.48 -27.74 -2.08
N HIS A 171 7.43 -26.93 -2.09
CA HIS A 171 6.46 -26.87 -3.19
C HIS A 171 6.54 -25.54 -3.95
N ASP A 172 6.92 -24.44 -3.30
CA ASP A 172 7.08 -23.14 -3.93
C ASP A 172 8.57 -22.83 -4.16
N ARG A 173 8.95 -22.70 -5.44
CA ARG A 173 10.32 -22.37 -5.85
C ARG A 173 10.72 -20.93 -5.50
N MET A 174 9.75 -20.04 -5.32
CA MET A 174 9.95 -18.63 -4.98
C MET A 174 9.97 -18.37 -3.47
N ALA A 175 9.66 -19.38 -2.65
CA ALA A 175 9.72 -19.26 -1.20
C ALA A 175 11.17 -19.11 -0.72
N VAL A 176 11.40 -18.10 0.12
CA VAL A 176 12.70 -17.81 0.75
C VAL A 176 12.74 -18.34 2.17
N VAL A 177 11.62 -18.25 2.90
CA VAL A 177 11.47 -18.81 4.24
C VAL A 177 10.33 -19.81 4.30
N ASP A 178 10.44 -20.78 5.20
CA ASP A 178 9.37 -21.74 5.51
C ASP A 178 8.29 -21.11 6.42
N PRO A 179 7.17 -21.82 6.72
CA PRO A 179 6.13 -21.31 7.62
C PRO A 179 6.57 -21.05 9.07
N GLU A 180 7.75 -21.53 9.47
CA GLU A 180 8.40 -21.16 10.73
C GLU A 180 9.40 -20.01 10.54
N LEU A 181 9.39 -19.31 9.40
CA LEU A 181 10.28 -18.19 9.06
C LEU A 181 11.77 -18.56 8.93
N LYS A 182 12.11 -19.85 8.79
CA LYS A 182 13.50 -20.30 8.61
C LYS A 182 13.93 -20.16 7.16
N VAL A 183 15.14 -19.66 6.95
CA VAL A 183 15.68 -19.45 5.60
C VAL A 183 16.00 -20.78 4.93
N LYS A 184 15.48 -20.96 3.71
CA LYS A 184 15.69 -22.16 2.90
C LYS A 184 17.19 -22.42 2.70
N GLY A 185 17.65 -23.60 3.14
CA GLY A 185 19.03 -24.05 2.96
C GLY A 185 20.05 -23.49 3.96
N ILE A 186 19.63 -22.61 4.89
CA ILE A 186 20.53 -22.02 5.90
C ILE A 186 20.02 -22.37 7.30
N LYS A 187 20.87 -23.00 8.11
CA LYS A 187 20.55 -23.36 9.50
C LYS A 187 20.67 -22.14 10.40
N LYS A 188 19.83 -22.10 11.46
CA LYS A 188 19.87 -21.07 12.52
C LYS A 188 19.71 -19.63 12.02
N LEU A 189 19.03 -19.44 10.88
CA LEU A 189 18.71 -18.12 10.33
C LEU A 189 17.21 -18.01 10.06
N ARG A 190 16.63 -16.89 10.48
CA ARG A 190 15.22 -16.54 10.25
C ARG A 190 15.11 -15.11 9.75
N ILE A 191 13.99 -14.79 9.09
CA ILE A 191 13.61 -13.43 8.70
C ILE A 191 12.26 -13.12 9.33
N ALA A 192 12.14 -12.00 10.04
CA ALA A 192 10.94 -11.65 10.80
C ALA A 192 10.56 -10.18 10.58
N ASP A 193 10.20 -9.86 9.35
CA ASP A 193 9.77 -8.51 8.94
C ASP A 193 8.75 -8.59 7.79
N ALA A 194 8.38 -7.44 7.20
CA ALA A 194 7.41 -7.38 6.11
C ALA A 194 7.82 -8.17 4.85
N SER A 195 9.10 -8.46 4.65
CA SER A 195 9.58 -9.22 3.49
C SER A 195 9.00 -10.63 3.43
N VAL A 196 8.56 -11.19 4.56
CA VAL A 196 8.04 -12.57 4.60
C VAL A 196 6.59 -12.69 4.14
N PHE A 197 5.87 -11.60 3.94
CA PHE A 197 4.47 -11.66 3.54
C PHE A 197 4.30 -12.36 2.18
N PRO A 198 3.59 -13.49 2.09
CA PRO A 198 3.32 -14.14 0.80
C PRO A 198 2.42 -13.29 -0.09
N LEU A 199 1.52 -12.54 0.54
CA LEU A 199 0.68 -11.55 -0.07
C LEU A 199 0.49 -10.42 0.93
N ILE A 200 0.66 -9.18 0.46
CA ILE A 200 0.48 -7.98 1.27
C ILE A 200 -0.92 -7.96 1.92
N PRO A 201 -1.05 -7.71 3.24
CA PRO A 201 -2.34 -7.47 3.89
C PRO A 201 -3.10 -6.27 3.32
N THR A 202 -4.41 -6.23 3.54
CA THR A 202 -5.28 -5.16 3.01
C THR A 202 -5.07 -3.80 3.69
N VAL A 203 -4.66 -3.81 4.96
CA VAL A 203 -4.53 -2.60 5.79
C VAL A 203 -3.05 -2.26 6.02
N ASN A 204 -2.80 -1.13 6.68
CA ASN A 204 -1.44 -0.69 7.03
C ASN A 204 -0.65 -1.78 7.77
N LEU A 205 0.61 -1.95 7.38
CA LEU A 205 1.37 -3.17 7.68
C LEU A 205 1.90 -3.26 9.12
N THR A 206 2.00 -2.13 9.83
CA THR A 206 2.73 -2.03 11.11
C THR A 206 2.33 -3.12 12.10
N LEU A 207 1.03 -3.31 12.34
CA LEU A 207 0.56 -4.30 13.31
C LEU A 207 0.85 -5.74 12.85
N THR A 208 0.72 -6.01 11.55
CA THR A 208 1.05 -7.34 10.99
C THR A 208 2.54 -7.63 11.09
N VAL A 209 3.41 -6.63 10.88
CA VAL A 209 4.86 -6.78 11.04
C VAL A 209 5.23 -7.06 12.50
N LEU A 210 4.62 -6.35 13.44
CA LEU A 210 4.80 -6.62 14.87
C LEU A 210 4.35 -8.04 15.24
N ALA A 211 3.21 -8.49 14.72
CA ALA A 211 2.72 -9.86 14.95
C ALA A 211 3.67 -10.92 14.38
N VAL A 212 4.32 -10.67 13.23
CA VAL A 212 5.38 -11.55 12.71
C VAL A 212 6.57 -11.61 13.66
N GLY A 213 7.00 -10.47 14.21
CA GLY A 213 8.07 -10.41 15.20
C GLY A 213 7.74 -11.22 16.46
N GLU A 214 6.54 -11.05 17.02
CA GLU A 214 6.04 -11.82 18.17
C GLU A 214 6.04 -13.32 17.86
N ARG A 215 5.50 -13.71 16.70
CA ARG A 215 5.45 -15.12 16.29
C ARG A 215 6.84 -15.72 16.09
N ALA A 216 7.80 -14.94 15.58
CA ALA A 216 9.19 -15.36 15.45
C ALA A 216 9.82 -15.62 16.83
N ALA A 217 9.55 -14.78 17.82
CA ALA A 217 10.03 -14.96 19.18
C ALA A 217 9.47 -16.26 19.80
N GLU A 218 8.17 -16.52 19.64
CA GLU A 218 7.56 -17.79 20.09
C GLU A 218 8.24 -19.01 19.46
N PHE A 219 8.54 -18.98 18.16
CA PHE A 219 9.22 -20.09 17.51
C PHE A 219 10.65 -20.30 18.01
N ILE A 220 11.38 -19.23 18.31
CA ILE A 220 12.74 -19.30 18.87
C ILE A 220 12.69 -19.93 20.27
N ILE A 221 11.76 -19.49 21.11
CA ILE A 221 11.55 -20.03 22.46
C ILE A 221 11.15 -21.51 22.40
N ALA A 222 10.24 -21.87 21.50
CA ALA A 222 9.82 -23.27 21.34
C ALA A 222 10.98 -24.17 20.89
N GLU A 223 11.88 -23.67 20.04
CA GLU A 223 13.05 -24.40 19.57
C GLU A 223 14.13 -24.53 20.66
N SER A 224 14.33 -23.51 21.50
CA SER A 224 15.30 -23.58 22.62
C SER A 224 14.89 -24.54 23.72
N HIS A 225 13.58 -24.80 23.88
CA HIS A 225 13.06 -25.76 24.86
C HIS A 225 13.00 -27.20 24.33
N LYS A 226 13.31 -27.44 23.05
CA LYS A 226 13.43 -28.82 22.55
C LYS A 226 14.63 -29.45 23.23
N PRO A 227 14.47 -30.62 23.90
CA PRO A 227 15.61 -31.33 24.46
C PRO A 227 16.63 -31.54 23.33
N VAL A 228 17.90 -31.23 23.61
CA VAL A 228 18.97 -31.51 22.67
C VAL A 228 18.94 -33.02 22.44
N ALA A 229 18.49 -33.46 21.27
CA ALA A 229 18.63 -34.84 20.87
C ALA A 229 20.14 -35.12 20.87
N ASN A 230 20.59 -35.95 21.81
CA ASN A 230 21.98 -36.36 21.93
C ASN A 230 22.47 -36.81 20.54
N LEU A 231 23.49 -36.12 20.04
CA LEU A 231 24.28 -36.55 18.89
C LEU A 231 25.03 -37.84 19.22
#